data_AF-A0A2E9JI06-F1
#
_entry.id   AF-A0A2E9JI06-F1
#
_cell.length_a   1.000
_cell.length_b   1.000
_cell.length_c   1.000
_cell.angle_alpha   90.00
_cell.angle_beta   90.00
_cell.angle_gamma   90.00
#
_symmetry.space_group_name_H-M   'P 1'
#
loop_
_entity.id
_entity.type
_entity.pdbx_description
1 polymer ?
#
loop_
_entity_poly.entity_id
_entity_poly.type
_entity_poly.pdbx_seq_one_letter_code
_entity_poly.pdbx_strand_id
1 'polypeptide(L)'
;MADEVNAVETAQNEAPQLSLQDIATMVQIIDVCSKRGGFEGPELEAVGGLRNRVVAFLNAVAPKDGDAPEGDLPAEEDPAESAESAES
;
A
#
# COMPACT_ATOMS: atom_id res chain seq x y z
N MET A 1 37.62 -23.57 -34.54
CA MET A 1 36.31 -24.08 -34.07
C MET A 1 35.97 -23.26 -32.86
N ALA A 2 35.17 -22.22 -33.09
CA ALA A 2 34.82 -21.23 -32.10
C ALA A 2 33.80 -21.85 -31.14
N ASP A 3 34.11 -21.68 -29.87
CA ASP A 3 33.30 -21.90 -28.69
C ASP A 3 31.86 -21.38 -28.92
N GLU A 4 30.92 -22.29 -29.18
CA GLU A 4 29.49 -21.99 -29.24
C GLU A 4 28.87 -22.42 -27.92
N VAL A 5 29.10 -21.59 -26.89
CA VAL A 5 28.33 -21.60 -25.64
C VAL A 5 27.62 -20.26 -25.60
N ASN A 6 26.47 -20.15 -26.26
CA ASN A 6 25.68 -18.93 -26.22
C ASN A 6 24.18 -19.21 -25.99
N ALA A 7 23.69 -18.53 -24.96
CA ALA A 7 22.29 -18.22 -24.66
C ALA A 7 21.34 -19.37 -24.32
N VAL A 8 21.55 -19.97 -23.13
CA VAL A 8 20.39 -20.23 -22.28
C VAL A 8 20.00 -18.89 -21.67
N GLU A 9 19.03 -18.22 -22.29
CA GLU A 9 18.27 -17.13 -21.68
C GLU A 9 17.63 -17.66 -20.40
N THR A 10 18.28 -17.42 -19.28
CA THR A 10 17.61 -17.43 -17.99
C THR A 10 16.68 -16.23 -17.98
N ALA A 11 15.44 -16.44 -18.42
CA ALA A 11 14.31 -15.61 -18.01
C ALA A 11 14.19 -15.77 -16.49
N GLN A 12 14.99 -14.98 -15.78
CA GLN A 12 14.99 -14.88 -14.34
C GLN A 12 13.63 -14.26 -14.02
N ASN A 13 12.69 -15.11 -13.64
CA ASN A 13 11.42 -14.71 -13.08
C ASN A 13 11.73 -13.93 -11.80
N GLU A 14 11.97 -12.61 -11.93
CA GLU A 14 12.09 -11.70 -10.80
C GLU A 14 10.82 -11.87 -9.97
N ALA A 15 10.95 -12.57 -8.84
CA ALA A 15 9.86 -12.71 -7.91
C ALA A 15 9.38 -11.29 -7.57
N PRO A 16 8.06 -11.03 -7.60
CA PRO A 16 7.53 -9.70 -7.33
C PRO A 16 8.07 -9.20 -5.99
N GLN A 17 8.80 -8.09 -6.03
CA GLN A 17 9.40 -7.48 -4.84
C GLN A 17 8.44 -6.41 -4.31
N LEU A 18 8.01 -6.59 -3.08
CA LEU A 18 7.23 -5.61 -2.32
C LEU A 18 8.18 -4.71 -1.54
N SER A 19 8.07 -3.40 -1.72
CA SER A 19 8.81 -2.42 -0.92
C SER A 19 8.08 -2.11 0.40
N LEU A 20 8.81 -1.57 1.39
CA LEU A 20 8.19 -1.10 2.65
C LEU A 20 7.16 0.01 2.40
N GLN A 21 7.36 0.82 1.36
CA GLN A 21 6.45 1.87 0.95
C GLN A 21 5.15 1.29 0.37
N ASP A 22 5.21 0.24 -0.45
CA ASP A 22 4.01 -0.44 -0.96
C ASP A 22 3.14 -0.99 0.18
N ILE A 23 3.80 -1.56 1.20
CA ILE A 23 3.13 -2.11 2.38
C ILE A 23 2.49 -0.99 3.21
N ALA A 24 3.15 0.16 3.35
CA ALA A 24 2.58 1.33 4.01
C ALA A 24 1.36 1.88 3.27
N THR A 25 1.44 2.02 1.95
CA THR A 25 0.33 2.42 1.10
C THR A 25 -0.84 1.44 1.22
N MET A 26 -0.58 0.13 1.34
CA MET A 26 -1.63 -0.87 1.57
C MET A 26 -2.41 -0.61 2.87
N VAL A 27 -1.72 -0.27 3.97
CA VAL A 27 -2.37 0.09 5.25
C VAL A 27 -3.24 1.34 5.08
N GLN A 28 -2.73 2.36 4.39
CA GLN A 28 -3.49 3.59 4.17
C GLN A 28 -4.74 3.35 3.30
N ILE A 29 -4.65 2.50 2.26
CA ILE A 29 -5.81 2.13 1.44
C ILE A 29 -6.88 1.45 2.30
N ILE A 30 -6.46 0.51 3.16
CA ILE A 30 -7.38 -0.16 4.10
C ILE A 30 -8.07 0.88 4.98
N ASP A 31 -7.34 1.89 5.48
CA ASP A 31 -7.89 2.95 6.31
C ASP A 31 -8.89 3.84 5.57
N VAL A 32 -8.58 4.24 4.33
CA VAL A 32 -9.48 5.00 3.46
C VAL A 32 -10.77 4.21 3.18
N CYS A 33 -10.64 2.95 2.77
CA CYS A 33 -11.79 2.08 2.51
C CYS A 33 -12.63 1.85 3.78
N SER A 34 -11.99 1.68 4.94
CA SER A 34 -12.71 1.50 6.22
C SER A 34 -13.50 2.75 6.63
N LYS A 35 -12.93 3.95 6.44
CA LYS A 35 -13.61 5.22 6.72
C LYS A 35 -14.78 5.50 5.76
N ARG A 36 -14.61 5.15 4.48
CA ARG A 36 -15.61 5.37 3.43
C ARG A 36 -16.70 4.29 3.36
N GLY A 37 -16.66 3.29 4.23
CA GLY A 37 -17.65 2.19 4.24
C GLY A 37 -17.46 1.19 3.09
N GLY A 38 -16.24 1.03 2.59
CA GLY A 38 -15.89 0.04 1.56
C GLY A 38 -15.88 -1.42 2.07
N PHE A 39 -16.07 -1.64 3.36
CA PHE A 39 -16.18 -2.95 4.00
C PHE A 39 -17.45 -3.03 4.84
N GLU A 40 -18.10 -4.20 4.86
CA GLU A 40 -19.27 -4.42 5.70
C GLU A 40 -18.87 -4.69 7.16
N GLY A 41 -19.80 -4.46 8.09
CA GLY A 41 -19.56 -4.62 9.53
C GLY A 41 -18.88 -5.95 9.93
N PRO A 42 -19.32 -7.11 9.41
CA PRO A 42 -18.66 -8.40 9.68
C PRO A 42 -17.23 -8.53 9.16
N GLU A 43 -16.87 -7.79 8.11
CA GLU A 43 -15.54 -7.85 7.48
C GLU A 43 -14.53 -6.95 8.18
N LEU A 44 -15.00 -5.85 8.81
CA LEU A 44 -14.16 -4.88 9.50
C LEU A 44 -13.30 -5.50 10.60
N GLU A 45 -13.78 -6.54 11.28
CA GLU A 45 -12.98 -7.24 12.29
C GLU A 45 -11.75 -7.92 11.66
N ALA A 46 -11.95 -8.65 10.56
CA ALA A 46 -10.89 -9.33 9.85
C ALA A 46 -9.91 -8.34 9.20
N VAL A 47 -10.45 -7.28 8.58
CA VAL A 47 -9.67 -6.22 7.92
C VAL A 47 -8.85 -5.42 8.94
N GLY A 48 -9.45 -5.03 10.06
CA GLY A 48 -8.75 -4.35 11.15
C GLY A 48 -7.66 -5.22 11.79
N GLY A 49 -7.93 -6.52 11.94
CA GLY A 49 -6.92 -7.49 12.39
C GLY A 49 -5.75 -7.66 11.42
N LEU A 50 -5.99 -7.62 10.11
CA LEU A 50 -4.94 -7.63 9.08
C LEU A 50 -4.12 -6.34 9.14
N ARG A 51 -4.77 -5.18 9.13
CA ARG A 51 -4.14 -3.86 9.25
C ARG A 51 -3.17 -3.80 10.43
N ASN A 52 -3.61 -4.24 11.61
CA ASN A 52 -2.77 -4.20 12.81
C ASN A 52 -1.52 -5.07 12.69
N ARG A 53 -1.61 -6.25 12.08
CA ARG A 53 -0.45 -7.12 11.84
C ARG A 53 0.53 -6.50 10.84
N VAL A 54 0.03 -5.87 9.79
CA VAL A 54 0.85 -5.22 8.76
C VAL A 54 1.57 -4.00 9.36
N VAL A 55 0.88 -3.19 10.17
CA VAL A 55 1.50 -2.07 10.90
C VAL A 55 2.57 -2.56 11.88
N ALA A 56 2.29 -3.64 12.63
CA ALA A 56 3.28 -4.23 13.53
C ALA A 56 4.51 -4.74 12.77
N PHE A 57 4.32 -5.34 11.59
CA PHE A 57 5.41 -5.74 10.71
C PHE A 57 6.21 -4.51 10.27
N LEU A 58 5.56 -3.50 9.70
CA LEU A 58 6.21 -2.25 9.29
C LEU A 58 7.04 -1.64 10.41
N ASN A 59 6.52 -1.56 11.64
CA ASN A 59 7.27 -1.06 12.79
C ASN A 59 8.46 -1.94 13.20
N ALA A 60 8.40 -3.24 12.92
CA ALA A 60 9.48 -4.17 13.23
C ALA A 60 10.60 -4.15 12.18
N VAL A 61 10.27 -3.91 10.91
CA VAL A 61 11.25 -3.78 9.81
C VAL A 61 11.69 -2.35 9.54
N ALA A 62 10.94 -1.33 9.99
CA ALA A 62 11.35 0.06 9.87
C ALA A 62 12.61 0.33 10.73
N PRO A 63 13.58 1.10 10.23
CA PRO A 63 14.74 1.50 11.00
C PRO A 63 14.31 2.30 12.23
N LYS A 64 14.90 2.01 13.40
CA LYS A 64 14.56 2.61 14.70
C LYS A 64 14.78 4.14 14.79
N ASP A 65 15.27 4.79 13.74
CA ASP A 65 15.60 6.21 13.67
C ASP A 65 14.47 7.13 13.16
N GLY A 66 13.23 6.64 13.11
CA GLY A 66 12.06 7.51 13.32
C GLY A 66 11.24 7.94 12.10
N ASP A 67 11.42 7.30 10.95
CA ASP A 67 10.54 7.54 9.79
C ASP A 67 9.82 6.22 9.46
N ALA A 68 8.61 6.06 9.99
CA ALA A 68 7.72 5.01 9.50
C ALA A 68 7.38 5.38 8.06
N PRO A 69 7.50 4.45 7.09
CA PRO A 69 7.20 4.76 5.71
C PRO A 69 5.77 5.28 5.61
N GLU A 70 5.62 6.55 5.24
CA GLU A 70 4.33 7.16 4.97
C GLU A 70 3.93 6.71 3.56
N GLY A 71 2.79 6.05 3.42
CA GLY A 71 2.30 5.64 2.10
C GLY A 71 2.00 6.87 1.24
N ASP A 72 2.26 6.74 -0.05
CA ASP A 72 2.08 7.79 -1.05
C ASP A 72 0.68 7.66 -1.64
N LEU A 73 -0.34 8.04 -0.85
CA LEU A 73 -1.68 8.24 -1.39
C LEU A 73 -1.89 9.73 -1.68
N PRO A 74 -2.43 10.09 -2.85
CA PRO A 74 -2.81 11.48 -3.11
C PRO A 74 -3.79 11.91 -2.02
N ALA A 75 -3.46 13.00 -1.33
CA ALA A 75 -4.32 13.62 -0.33
C ALA A 75 -5.70 13.85 -0.96
N GLU A 76 -6.74 13.35 -0.29
CA GLU A 76 -8.10 13.43 -0.78
C GLU A 76 -8.48 14.92 -0.95
N GLU A 77 -8.76 15.34 -2.19
CA GLU A 77 -9.55 16.54 -2.42
C GLU A 77 -10.93 16.30 -1.80
N ASP A 78 -11.18 16.97 -0.69
CA ASP A 78 -12.46 16.98 0.01
C ASP A 78 -13.56 17.44 -0.98
N PRO A 79 -14.56 16.61 -1.33
CA PRO A 79 -15.61 17.01 -2.25
C PRO A 79 -16.58 18.05 -1.65
N ALA A 80 -16.33 18.50 -0.40
CA ALA A 80 -17.17 19.45 0.31
C ALA A 80 -17.10 20.89 -0.23
N GLU A 81 -16.06 21.28 -0.98
CA GLU A 81 -15.90 22.68 -1.42
C GLU A 81 -16.64 23.02 -2.74
N SER A 82 -17.15 22.01 -3.48
CA SER A 82 -17.87 22.25 -4.74
C SER A 82 -19.35 22.61 -4.58
N ALA A 83 -19.92 22.56 -3.37
CA ALA A 83 -21.36 22.75 -3.16
C ALA A 83 -21.79 24.17 -2.78
N GLU A 84 -20.87 25.06 -2.38
CA GLU A 84 -21.24 26.39 -1.84
C GLU A 84 -21.25 27.51 -2.89
N SER A 85 -20.72 27.29 -4.10
CA SER A 85 -20.63 28.33 -5.14
C SER A 85 -21.77 28.32 -6.18
N ALA A 86 -22.81 27.51 -6.00
CA ALA A 86 -23.93 27.41 -6.94
C ALA A 86 -25.18 28.23 -6.54
N GLU A 87 -25.15 28.93 -5.40
CA GLU A 87 -26.27 29.76 -4.94
C GLU A 87 -25.81 31.22 -4.75
N SER A 88 -25.53 31.93 -5.84
CA SER A 88 -25.44 33.40 -5.89
C SER A 88 -25.80 33.92 -7.28
#